data_AF-A0A851NL65-F1
#
_entry.id   AF-A0A851NL65-F1
#
_cell.length_a   1.000
_cell.length_b   1.000
_cell.length_c   1.000
_cell.angle_alpha   90.00
_cell.angle_beta   90.00
_cell.angle_gamma   90.00
#
_symmetry.space_group_name_H-M   'P 1'
#
loop_
_entity.id
_entity.type
_entity.pdbx_description
1 polymer ?
#
loop_
_entity_poly.entity_id
_entity_poly.type
_entity_poly.pdbx_seq_one_letter_code
_entity_poly.pdbx_strand_id
1 'polypeptide(L)'
;RSRIIGGHEAEPHSRPYMVSVQSRGVHACGGALLNPRWVLTAAHCVPQRAGVSGMAAVVGLHRLQERGAGTQSFAIRAACAHPSYDRSTMENDLLLLQ
;
A
#
# COMPACT_ATOMS: atom_id res chain seq x y z
N ARG A 1 8.18 13.68 12.47
CA ARG A 1 8.62 13.95 11.08
C ARG A 1 7.37 13.90 10.20
N SER A 2 7.02 15.00 9.52
CA SER A 2 6.01 14.97 8.46
C SER A 2 6.51 14.06 7.33
N ARG A 3 5.67 13.13 6.88
CA ARG A 3 6.03 12.16 5.84
C ARG A 3 5.79 12.69 4.42
N ILE A 4 5.06 13.80 4.29
CA ILE A 4 4.83 14.54 3.05
C ILE A 4 5.35 15.97 3.27
N ILE A 5 6.28 16.42 2.44
CA ILE A 5 6.94 17.73 2.56
C ILE A 5 6.01 18.81 2.01
N GLY A 6 5.79 19.88 2.79
CA GLY A 6 4.89 20.99 2.41
C GLY A 6 3.39 20.65 2.48
N GLY A 7 3.02 19.47 2.98
CA GLY A 7 1.63 19.07 3.16
C GLY A 7 1.01 19.51 4.49
N HIS A 8 -0.27 19.18 4.64
CA HIS A 8 -1.03 19.26 5.90
C HIS A 8 -1.77 17.93 6.12
N GLU A 9 -2.33 17.73 7.32
CA GLU A 9 -3.13 16.56 7.61
C GLU A 9 -4.37 16.51 6.70
N ALA A 10 -4.63 15.34 6.12
CA ALA A 10 -5.82 15.11 5.32
C ALA A 10 -7.08 15.14 6.22
N GLU A 11 -8.19 15.70 5.74
CA GLU A 11 -9.48 15.50 6.40
C GLU A 11 -9.76 14.00 6.62
N PRO A 12 -10.14 13.56 7.83
CA PRO A 12 -10.34 12.14 8.12
C PRO A 12 -11.24 11.46 7.10
N HIS A 13 -10.75 10.34 6.54
CA HIS A 13 -11.48 9.48 5.60
C HIS A 13 -11.91 10.13 4.27
N SER A 14 -11.47 11.36 3.96
CA SER A 14 -11.77 12.06 2.70
C SER A 14 -11.14 11.42 1.45
N ARG A 15 -10.18 10.50 1.61
CA ARG A 15 -9.61 9.68 0.53
C ARG A 15 -9.87 8.19 0.81
N PRO A 16 -11.10 7.69 0.60
CA PRO A 16 -11.50 6.34 1.01
C PRO A 16 -10.77 5.22 0.26
N TYR A 17 -10.18 5.54 -0.89
CA TYR A 17 -9.37 4.62 -1.69
C TYR A 17 -7.93 4.45 -1.16
N MET A 18 -7.48 5.24 -0.18
CA MET A 18 -6.11 5.13 0.33
C MET A 18 -5.89 3.83 1.10
N VAL A 19 -4.78 3.15 0.75
CA VAL A 19 -4.35 1.90 1.38
C VAL A 19 -3.00 2.10 2.04
N SER A 20 -2.86 1.57 3.25
CA SER A 20 -1.57 1.40 3.92
C SER A 20 -1.04 0.00 3.61
N VAL A 21 -0.03 -0.08 2.75
CA VAL A 21 0.68 -1.33 2.47
C VAL A 21 1.70 -1.54 3.57
N GLN A 22 1.48 -2.57 4.39
CA GLN A 22 2.28 -2.87 5.57
C GLN A 22 3.18 -4.08 5.34
N SER A 23 4.37 -4.06 5.93
CA SER A 23 5.26 -5.21 6.05
C SER A 23 5.47 -5.49 7.53
N ARG A 24 5.14 -6.72 7.98
CA ARG A 24 5.21 -7.14 9.39
C ARG A 24 4.50 -6.18 10.35
N GLY A 25 3.33 -5.68 9.93
CA GLY A 25 2.50 -4.75 10.70
C GLY A 25 2.95 -3.28 10.69
N VAL A 26 4.04 -2.94 9.98
CA VAL A 26 4.56 -1.57 9.88
C VAL A 26 4.25 -1.01 8.49
N HIS A 27 3.73 0.21 8.43
CA HIS A 27 3.51 0.92 7.17
C HIS A 27 4.82 1.06 6.37
N ALA A 28 4.81 0.57 5.13
CA ALA A 28 5.94 0.62 4.21
C ALA A 28 5.66 1.53 3.02
N CYS A 29 4.48 1.38 2.40
CA CYS A 29 4.07 2.15 1.23
C CYS A 29 2.59 2.54 1.28
N GLY A 30 2.21 3.49 0.43
CA GLY A 30 0.81 3.74 0.08
C GLY A 30 0.34 2.83 -1.06
N GLY A 31 -0.97 2.77 -1.25
CA GLY A 31 -1.61 2.18 -2.42
C GLY A 31 -3.00 2.77 -2.64
N ALA A 32 -3.61 2.42 -3.77
CA ALA A 32 -4.97 2.82 -4.13
C ALA A 32 -5.85 1.58 -4.32
N LEU A 33 -6.97 1.53 -3.61
CA LEU A 33 -7.98 0.49 -3.77
C LEU A 33 -8.73 0.71 -5.08
N LEU A 34 -8.57 -0.22 -6.03
CA LEU A 34 -9.24 -0.15 -7.33
C LEU A 34 -10.64 -0.76 -7.28
N ASN A 35 -10.78 -1.85 -6.53
CA ASN A 35 -12.01 -2.56 -6.28
C ASN A 35 -11.82 -3.47 -5.04
N PRO A 36 -12.85 -4.20 -4.56
CA PRO A 36 -12.74 -5.01 -3.34
C PRO A 36 -11.64 -6.08 -3.31
N ARG A 37 -10.99 -6.38 -4.44
CA ARG A 37 -9.96 -7.43 -4.56
C ARG A 37 -8.60 -6.94 -5.05
N TRP A 38 -8.46 -5.66 -5.42
CA TRP A 38 -7.25 -5.19 -6.07
C TRP A 38 -6.80 -3.84 -5.54
N VAL A 39 -5.52 -3.77 -5.17
CA VAL A 39 -4.82 -2.54 -4.79
C VAL A 39 -3.71 -2.27 -5.79
N LEU A 40 -3.65 -1.05 -6.31
CA LEU A 40 -2.51 -0.55 -7.07
C LEU A 40 -1.47 0.04 -6.11
N THR A 41 -0.21 -0.32 -6.30
CA THR A 41 0.95 0.21 -5.56
C THR A 41 2.14 0.31 -6.51
N ALA A 42 3.28 0.79 -6.01
CA ALA A 42 4.56 0.71 -6.71
C ALA A 42 5.18 -0.69 -6.59
N ALA A 43 5.89 -1.13 -7.63
CA ALA A 43 6.55 -2.43 -7.67
C ALA A 43 7.74 -2.50 -6.69
N HIS A 44 8.50 -1.40 -6.53
CA HIS A 44 9.63 -1.35 -5.61
C HIS A 44 9.24 -1.54 -4.13
N CYS A 45 7.95 -1.39 -3.80
CA CYS A 45 7.42 -1.60 -2.45
C CYS A 45 7.40 -3.07 -2.02
N VAL A 46 7.44 -4.01 -2.97
CA VAL A 46 7.38 -5.45 -2.68
C VAL A 46 8.78 -6.07 -2.76
N PRO A 47 9.30 -6.71 -1.70
CA PRO A 47 10.64 -7.28 -1.71
C PRO A 47 10.74 -8.50 -2.65
N GLN A 48 11.70 -8.48 -3.59
CA GLN A 48 11.92 -9.60 -4.54
C GLN A 48 12.13 -10.97 -3.87
N ARG A 49 12.82 -11.04 -2.73
CA ARG A 49 13.18 -12.32 -2.07
C ARG A 49 12.09 -12.86 -1.14
N ALA A 50 11.38 -11.96 -0.45
CA ALA A 50 10.36 -12.35 0.53
C ALA A 50 8.96 -12.44 -0.10
N GLY A 51 8.78 -11.88 -1.30
CA GLY A 51 7.48 -11.75 -1.95
C GLY A 51 6.50 -11.00 -1.05
N VAL A 52 5.28 -11.52 -0.98
CA VAL A 52 4.18 -10.95 -0.19
C VAL A 52 4.09 -11.50 1.24
N SER A 53 5.02 -12.37 1.64
CA SER A 53 4.98 -13.00 2.97
C SER A 53 5.12 -11.95 4.08
N GLY A 54 4.15 -11.93 4.99
CA GLY A 54 4.07 -10.95 6.07
C GLY A 54 3.64 -9.55 5.63
N MET A 55 3.20 -9.37 4.39
CA MET A 55 2.60 -8.12 3.92
C MET A 55 1.08 -8.11 4.07
N ALA A 56 0.53 -6.92 4.28
CA ALA A 56 -0.91 -6.71 4.38
C ALA A 56 -1.33 -5.38 3.73
N ALA A 57 -2.51 -5.37 3.11
CA ALA A 57 -3.19 -4.15 2.70
C ALA A 57 -4.16 -3.74 3.82
N VAL A 58 -3.98 -2.54 4.38
CA VAL A 58 -4.86 -2.01 5.44
C VAL A 58 -5.61 -0.80 4.92
N VAL A 59 -6.94 -0.88 4.94
CA VAL A 59 -7.86 0.16 4.46
C VAL A 59 -8.63 0.80 5.61
N GLY A 60 -9.21 1.97 5.38
CA GLY A 60 -10.05 2.66 6.38
C GLY A 60 -9.25 3.29 7.53
N LEU A 61 -7.94 3.49 7.35
CA LEU A 61 -7.09 4.20 8.31
C LEU A 61 -7.15 5.71 8.06
N HIS A 62 -7.12 6.48 9.14
CA HIS A 62 -6.71 7.90 9.13
C HIS A 62 -5.36 8.05 9.83
N ARG A 63 -5.23 7.49 11.03
CA ARG A 63 -3.98 7.40 11.80
C ARG A 63 -3.45 5.98 11.83
N LEU A 64 -2.15 5.80 11.63
CA LEU A 64 -1.54 4.46 11.52
C LEU A 64 -1.65 3.63 12.81
N GLN A 65 -1.70 4.29 13.97
CA GLN A 65 -1.77 3.67 15.29
C GLN A 65 -3.22 3.40 15.74
N GLU A 66 -4.21 3.95 15.07
CA GLU A 66 -5.61 3.87 15.47
C GLU A 66 -6.37 2.96 14.50
N ARG A 67 -6.72 1.76 14.96
CA ARG A 67 -7.55 0.81 14.22
C ARG A 67 -8.98 0.90 14.76
N GLY A 68 -9.85 1.57 14.01
CA GLY A 68 -11.27 1.75 14.36
C GLY A 68 -12.18 0.71 13.70
N ALA A 69 -13.50 0.84 13.91
CA ALA A 69 -14.49 -0.06 13.33
C ALA A 69 -14.47 -0.14 11.78
N GLY A 70 -14.04 0.94 11.12
CA GLY A 70 -13.88 0.97 9.65
C GLY A 70 -12.56 0.40 9.13
N THR A 71 -11.62 0.04 10.01
CA THR A 71 -10.31 -0.46 9.60
C THR A 71 -10.37 -1.95 9.27
N GLN A 72 -9.94 -2.31 8.06
CA GLN A 72 -9.85 -3.71 7.63
C GLN A 72 -8.44 -4.02 7.16
N SER A 73 -7.99 -5.25 7.44
CA SER A 73 -6.63 -5.72 7.12
C SER A 73 -6.72 -7.00 6.31
N PHE A 74 -6.12 -7.00 5.13
CA PHE A 74 -6.14 -8.13 4.21
C PHE A 74 -4.72 -8.65 3.99
N ALA A 75 -4.53 -9.96 4.14
CA ALA A 75 -3.32 -10.61 3.71
C ALA A 75 -3.24 -10.59 2.17
N ILE A 76 -2.04 -10.40 1.64
CA ILE A 76 -1.83 -10.33 0.19
C ILE A 76 -1.59 -11.74 -0.33
N ARG A 77 -2.43 -12.17 -1.27
CA ARG A 77 -2.35 -13.47 -1.95
C ARG A 77 -1.39 -13.43 -3.13
N ALA A 78 -1.41 -12.35 -3.91
CA ALA A 78 -0.60 -12.25 -5.12
C ALA A 78 -0.07 -10.83 -5.32
N ALA A 79 1.10 -10.73 -5.96
CA ALA A 79 1.70 -9.50 -6.42
C ALA A 79 2.01 -9.64 -7.91
N CYS A 80 1.36 -8.81 -8.73
CA CYS A 80 1.49 -8.79 -10.17
C CYS A 80 2.18 -7.47 -10.56
N ALA A 81 3.51 -7.50 -10.63
CA ALA A 81 4.28 -6.35 -11.11
C ALA A 81 3.99 -6.11 -12.59
N HIS A 82 4.12 -4.86 -13.04
CA HIS A 82 4.10 -4.54 -14.45
C HIS A 82 5.16 -5.39 -15.17
N PRO A 83 4.85 -6.03 -16.31
CA PRO A 83 5.75 -6.98 -16.98
C PRO A 83 7.07 -6.34 -17.45
N SER A 84 7.07 -5.03 -17.67
CA SER A 84 8.24 -4.23 -18.06
C SER A 84 8.83 -3.42 -16.89
N TYR A 85 8.53 -3.76 -15.63
CA TYR A 85 9.16 -3.08 -14.49
C TYR A 85 10.67 -3.32 -14.48
N ASP A 86 11.44 -2.24 -14.49
CA ASP A 86 12.89 -2.27 -14.38
C ASP A 86 13.33 -1.63 -13.05
N ARG A 87 13.95 -2.44 -12.20
CA ARG A 87 14.39 -2.03 -10.87
C ARG A 87 15.60 -1.08 -10.87
N SER A 88 16.40 -1.12 -11.95
CA SER A 88 17.60 -0.30 -12.08
C SER A 88 17.25 1.12 -12.52
N THR A 89 16.29 1.26 -13.44
CA THR A 89 15.84 2.55 -13.97
C THR A 89 14.61 3.10 -13.26
N MET A 90 13.88 2.26 -12.53
CA MET A 90 12.55 2.54 -11.95
C MET A 90 11.45 2.76 -12.99
N GLU A 91 11.68 2.37 -14.24
CA GLU A 91 10.64 2.42 -15.27
C GLU A 91 9.54 1.41 -14.99
N ASN A 92 8.29 1.82 -15.26
CA ASN A 92 7.08 1.01 -15.06
C ASN A 92 6.91 0.48 -13.63
N ASP A 93 7.22 1.31 -12.63
CA ASP A 93 7.11 0.99 -11.20
C ASP A 93 5.66 0.93 -10.70
N LEU A 94 4.92 -0.05 -11.23
CA LEU A 94 3.51 -0.32 -10.96
C LEU A 94 3.32 -1.79 -10.61
N LEU A 95 2.46 -2.07 -9.64
CA LEU A 95 2.18 -3.42 -9.17
C LEU A 95 0.75 -3.54 -8.64
N LEU A 96 0.07 -4.62 -9.00
CA LEU A 96 -1.24 -4.99 -8.47
C LEU A 96 -1.09 -6.00 -7.33
N LEU A 97 -1.74 -5.74 -6.21
CA LEU A 97 -1.86 -6.64 -5.07
C LEU A 97 -3.28 -7.22 -5.04
N GLN A 98 -3.37 -8.54 -4.90
CA GLN A 98 -4.63 -9.29 -4.73
C GLN A 98 -4.76 -9.82 -3.31
#